data_AF-B1ILE6-F1
#
_entry.id   AF-B1ILE6-F1
#
_cell.length_a   1.000
_cell.length_b   1.000
_cell.length_c   1.000
_cell.angle_alpha   90.00
_cell.angle_beta   90.00
_cell.angle_gamma   90.00
#
_symmetry.space_group_name_H-M   'P 1'
#
loop_
_entity.id
_entity.type
_entity.pdbx_description
1 polymer ?
#
loop_
_entity_poly.entity_id
_entity_poly.type
_entity_poly.pdbx_seq_one_letter_code
_entity_poly.pdbx_strand_id
1 'polypeptide(L)'
;MSKSSEEKMGNRELLNINSFSISEFCNADEGNNFIHFKPCEICKRVKLDPIDVAHTSRLLQVNVALRNVCIGKELTVGCIIVSRSGEVLAFKSETFTVRGEGGCGCGCSENGMRSPCTNVNKRFSFIIPTRDLCESQEVKVKIITNYTRPC
;
A
#
# COMPACT_ATOMS: atom_id res chain seq x y z
N MET A 1 -13.30 49.63 40.15
CA MET A 1 -14.12 48.71 39.33
C MET A 1 -14.07 49.27 37.91
N SER A 2 -13.58 48.61 36.86
CA SER A 2 -13.09 47.25 36.65
C SER A 2 -12.24 47.24 35.37
N LYS A 3 -11.26 46.33 35.31
CA LYS A 3 -10.50 45.94 34.11
C LYS A 3 -11.45 45.35 33.05
N SER A 4 -11.12 45.50 31.77
CA SER A 4 -11.19 44.40 30.79
C SER A 4 -10.32 44.71 29.56
N SER A 5 -9.47 43.75 29.25
CA SER A 5 -8.48 43.67 28.19
C SER A 5 -9.05 43.04 26.93
N GLU A 6 -8.24 43.07 25.86
CA GLU A 6 -8.18 42.08 24.76
C GLU A 6 -9.39 42.03 23.81
N GLU A 7 -9.26 41.98 22.48
CA GLU A 7 -8.30 41.24 21.68
C GLU A 7 -8.30 41.84 20.26
N LYS A 8 -7.15 42.32 19.78
CA LYS A 8 -6.93 42.51 18.34
C LYS A 8 -6.78 41.12 17.74
N MET A 9 -7.87 40.58 17.22
CA MET A 9 -7.84 39.35 16.45
C MET A 9 -7.15 39.65 15.11
N GLY A 10 -5.83 39.43 15.10
CA GLY A 10 -5.02 39.52 13.90
C GLY A 10 -5.60 38.63 12.82
N ASN A 11 -5.68 39.17 11.60
CA ASN A 11 -5.91 38.40 10.39
C ASN A 11 -4.89 37.27 10.35
N ARG A 12 -5.32 36.08 10.75
CA ARG A 12 -4.61 34.84 10.48
C ARG A 12 -4.75 34.66 8.98
N GLU A 13 -3.72 35.03 8.24
CA GLU A 13 -3.56 34.62 6.85
C GLU A 13 -3.79 33.11 6.80
N LEU A 14 -4.95 32.72 6.30
CA LEU A 14 -5.20 31.37 5.85
C LEU A 14 -4.24 31.15 4.69
N LEU A 15 -3.08 30.57 5.00
CA LEU A 15 -2.13 30.12 4.00
C LEU A 15 -2.94 29.28 3.00
N ASN A 16 -3.07 29.82 1.80
CA ASN A 16 -3.78 29.22 0.71
C ASN A 16 -2.97 28.00 0.27
N ILE A 17 -3.34 26.81 0.76
CA ILE A 17 -2.63 25.54 0.50
C ILE A 17 -2.69 25.16 -1.01
N ASN A 18 -3.43 25.92 -1.83
CA ASN A 18 -3.65 25.62 -3.24
C ASN A 18 -2.70 26.30 -4.23
N SER A 19 -1.61 26.96 -3.79
CA SER A 19 -0.69 27.60 -4.74
C SER A 19 0.54 26.79 -5.12
N PHE A 20 0.75 25.60 -4.55
CA PHE A 20 1.89 24.78 -4.94
C PHE A 20 1.63 24.14 -6.30
N SER A 21 2.31 24.64 -7.32
CA SER A 21 2.22 24.10 -8.67
C SER A 21 2.93 22.75 -8.71
N ILE A 22 2.39 21.77 -9.44
CA ILE A 22 3.04 20.46 -9.64
C ILE A 22 4.49 20.63 -10.14
N SER A 23 4.78 21.72 -10.86
CA SER A 23 6.11 22.10 -11.32
C SER A 23 7.12 22.43 -10.21
N GLU A 24 6.69 22.89 -9.04
CA GLU A 24 7.60 23.15 -7.91
C GLU A 24 8.05 21.86 -7.20
N PHE A 25 7.26 20.78 -7.31
CA PHE A 25 7.67 19.45 -6.83
C PHE A 25 8.77 18.85 -7.72
N CYS A 26 8.72 19.05 -9.04
CA CYS A 26 9.61 18.38 -9.99
C CYS A 26 11.12 18.71 -9.87
N ASN A 27 11.55 19.64 -9.01
CA ASN A 27 12.90 20.21 -9.02
C ASN A 27 13.74 20.00 -7.75
N ALA A 28 13.38 19.10 -6.81
CA ALA A 28 14.24 18.86 -5.64
C ALA A 28 15.12 17.60 -5.74
N ASP A 29 16.29 17.70 -5.13
CA ASP A 29 17.36 16.71 -5.15
C ASP A 29 16.97 15.39 -4.47
N GLU A 30 17.46 14.27 -5.02
CA GLU A 30 17.16 12.93 -4.54
C GLU A 30 17.72 12.67 -3.13
N GLY A 31 16.81 12.50 -2.15
CA GLY A 31 17.15 11.97 -0.83
C GLY A 31 17.34 10.45 -0.85
N ASN A 32 18.38 9.94 -1.52
CA ASN A 32 18.65 8.50 -1.60
C ASN A 32 19.61 8.04 -0.51
N ASN A 33 19.11 7.23 0.43
CA ASN A 33 19.93 6.61 1.48
C ASN A 33 20.19 5.13 1.15
N PHE A 34 21.43 4.77 0.79
CA PHE A 34 21.80 3.37 0.59
C PHE A 34 21.83 2.62 1.93
N ILE A 35 21.06 1.53 2.04
CA ILE A 35 21.06 0.65 3.21
C ILE A 35 21.91 -0.59 2.90
N HIS A 36 23.10 -0.67 3.49
CA HIS A 36 23.98 -1.84 3.35
C HIS A 36 23.68 -2.92 4.40
N PHE A 37 23.57 -4.17 3.96
CA PHE A 37 23.52 -5.36 4.83
C PHE A 37 24.90 -6.01 4.90
N LYS A 38 25.29 -6.50 6.07
CA LYS A 38 26.47 -7.37 6.20
C LYS A 38 26.14 -8.78 5.69
N PRO A 39 27.14 -9.58 5.29
CA PRO A 39 26.95 -11.00 5.02
C PRO A 39 26.21 -11.67 6.19
N CYS A 40 25.18 -12.47 5.89
CA CYS A 40 24.32 -13.16 6.86
C CYS A 40 23.44 -12.27 7.77
N GLU A 41 23.37 -10.95 7.55
CA GLU A 41 22.46 -10.06 8.27
C GLU A 41 21.03 -10.16 7.69
N ILE A 42 20.11 -10.80 8.43
CA ILE A 42 18.73 -11.05 7.98
C ILE A 42 17.80 -9.87 8.29
N CYS A 43 18.08 -9.10 9.35
CA CYS A 43 17.24 -7.99 9.79
C CYS A 43 18.08 -6.79 10.21
N LYS A 44 17.66 -5.59 9.77
CA LYS A 44 18.29 -4.31 10.11
C LYS A 44 17.22 -3.26 10.39
N ARG A 45 17.39 -2.45 11.45
CA ARG A 45 16.57 -1.26 11.72
C ARG A 45 17.36 -0.03 11.31
N VAL A 46 16.73 0.88 10.56
CA VAL A 46 17.36 2.11 10.06
C VAL A 46 16.46 3.29 10.41
N LYS A 47 17.07 4.39 10.87
CA LYS A 47 16.43 5.69 10.97
C LYS A 47 17.00 6.54 9.84
N LEU A 48 16.14 7.03 8.96
CA LEU A 48 16.50 7.88 7.84
C LEU A 48 16.38 9.35 8.27
N ASP A 49 17.24 10.20 7.71
CA ASP A 49 17.07 11.65 7.83
C ASP A 49 15.79 12.10 7.13
N PRO A 50 15.25 13.30 7.46
CA PRO A 50 14.07 13.84 6.78
C PRO A 50 14.29 13.88 5.27
N ILE A 51 13.37 13.27 4.52
CA ILE A 51 13.38 13.23 3.05
C ILE A 51 12.37 14.25 2.54
N ASP A 52 12.81 15.15 1.67
CA ASP A 52 11.90 16.08 0.99
C ASP A 52 10.95 15.30 0.06
N VAL A 53 9.64 15.54 0.19
CA VAL A 53 8.58 14.85 -0.59
C VAL A 53 8.48 15.39 -2.02
N ALA A 54 9.57 15.92 -2.56
CA ALA A 54 9.58 16.61 -3.84
C ALA A 54 9.32 15.69 -5.04
N HIS A 55 9.64 14.40 -4.93
CA HIS A 55 9.48 13.51 -6.08
C HIS A 55 8.01 13.28 -6.44
N THR A 56 7.71 13.51 -7.71
CA THR A 56 6.43 13.13 -8.26
C THR A 56 6.31 11.61 -8.31
N SER A 57 5.16 11.08 -7.89
CA SER A 57 4.92 9.65 -7.88
C SER A 57 3.47 9.36 -8.23
N ARG A 58 3.22 8.16 -8.75
CA ARG A 58 1.88 7.72 -9.11
C ARG A 58 1.37 6.72 -8.09
N LEU A 59 0.16 6.96 -7.60
CA LEU A 59 -0.54 6.01 -6.74
C LEU A 59 -1.29 5.00 -7.61
N LEU A 60 -0.88 3.74 -7.55
CA LEU A 60 -1.60 2.63 -8.18
C LEU A 60 -2.33 1.82 -7.11
N GLN A 61 -3.66 1.74 -7.22
CA GLN A 61 -4.49 0.86 -6.38
C GLN A 61 -4.95 -0.35 -7.19
N VAL A 62 -4.54 -1.54 -6.74
CA VAL A 62 -4.90 -2.81 -7.36
C VAL A 62 -5.90 -3.53 -6.46
N ASN A 63 -7.11 -3.74 -6.96
CA ASN A 63 -8.12 -4.58 -6.31
C ASN A 63 -8.07 -5.99 -6.89
N VAL A 64 -7.74 -6.97 -6.05
CA VAL A 64 -7.64 -8.39 -6.41
C VAL A 64 -8.86 -9.10 -5.85
N ALA A 65 -9.70 -9.62 -6.75
CA ALA A 65 -10.84 -10.45 -6.40
C ALA A 65 -10.49 -11.92 -6.65
N LEU A 66 -10.35 -12.68 -5.57
CA LEU A 66 -10.13 -14.12 -5.63
C LEU A 66 -11.46 -14.84 -5.43
N ARG A 67 -11.70 -15.85 -6.26
CA ARG A 67 -12.93 -16.64 -6.25
C ARG A 67 -12.66 -18.05 -5.76
N ASN A 68 -13.65 -18.65 -5.13
CA ASN A 68 -13.63 -20.06 -4.71
C ASN A 68 -12.42 -20.40 -3.81
N VAL A 69 -12.17 -19.57 -2.80
CA VAL A 69 -11.07 -19.77 -1.83
C VAL A 69 -11.60 -20.48 -0.58
N CYS A 70 -10.92 -21.54 -0.14
CA CYS A 70 -11.35 -22.39 0.97
C CYS A 70 -11.36 -21.63 2.30
N ILE A 71 -12.49 -21.68 3.00
CA ILE A 71 -12.65 -21.05 4.33
C ILE A 71 -11.76 -21.76 5.36
N GLY A 72 -11.21 -21.00 6.31
CA GLY A 72 -10.36 -21.49 7.38
C GLY A 72 -8.91 -21.75 7.00
N LYS A 73 -8.55 -21.63 5.71
CA LYS A 73 -7.18 -21.79 5.23
C LYS A 73 -6.42 -20.46 5.25
N GLU A 74 -5.11 -20.53 5.51
CA GLU A 74 -4.21 -19.38 5.39
C GLU A 74 -3.77 -19.23 3.94
N LEU A 75 -3.98 -18.06 3.37
CA LEU A 75 -3.65 -17.72 1.99
C LEU A 75 -2.74 -16.49 1.97
N THR A 76 -1.64 -16.58 1.24
CA THR A 76 -0.81 -15.44 0.86
C THR A 76 -1.15 -15.02 -0.56
N VAL A 77 -1.35 -13.72 -0.75
CA VAL A 77 -1.59 -13.09 -2.06
C VAL A 77 -0.48 -12.08 -2.28
N GLY A 78 0.34 -12.32 -3.30
CA GLY A 78 1.35 -11.38 -3.79
C GLY A 78 0.85 -10.62 -5.00
N CYS A 79 1.12 -9.32 -5.02
CA CYS A 79 0.85 -8.42 -6.13
C CYS A 79 2.17 -7.79 -6.57
N ILE A 80 2.56 -8.06 -7.82
CA ILE A 80 3.82 -7.62 -8.43
C ILE A 80 3.48 -6.61 -9.53
N ILE A 81 4.12 -5.45 -9.48
CA ILE A 81 4.07 -4.44 -10.54
C ILE A 81 5.32 -4.58 -11.40
N VAL A 82 5.11 -4.74 -12.70
CA VAL A 82 6.17 -5.01 -13.67
C VAL A 82 6.14 -3.93 -14.75
N SER A 83 7.29 -3.37 -15.13
CA SER A 83 7.39 -2.43 -16.25
C SER A 83 7.13 -3.13 -17.59
N ARG A 84 6.97 -2.35 -18.66
CA ARG A 84 6.91 -2.88 -20.03
C ARG A 84 8.16 -3.70 -20.41
N SER A 85 9.34 -3.35 -19.88
CA SER A 85 10.60 -4.08 -20.12
C SER A 85 10.71 -5.38 -19.33
N GLY A 86 9.77 -5.67 -18.43
CA GLY A 86 9.77 -6.89 -17.60
C GLY A 86 10.43 -6.73 -16.24
N GLU A 87 10.90 -5.53 -15.90
CA GLU A 87 11.51 -5.22 -14.60
C GLU A 87 10.45 -5.15 -13.49
N VAL A 88 10.75 -5.70 -12.31
CA VAL A 88 9.86 -5.59 -11.15
C VAL A 88 10.02 -4.21 -10.52
N LEU A 89 8.97 -3.38 -10.62
CA LEU A 89 8.95 -2.04 -10.05
C LEU A 89 8.55 -2.04 -8.57
N ALA A 90 7.64 -2.93 -8.19
CA ALA A 90 7.20 -3.05 -6.81
C ALA A 90 6.59 -4.43 -6.53
N PHE A 91 6.66 -4.86 -5.28
CA PHE A 91 6.02 -6.08 -4.79
C PHE A 91 5.42 -5.85 -3.41
N LYS A 92 4.19 -6.30 -3.21
CA LYS A 92 3.56 -6.40 -1.89
C LYS A 92 2.86 -7.75 -1.78
N SER A 93 2.89 -8.33 -0.58
CA SER A 93 2.13 -9.53 -0.27
C SER A 93 1.36 -9.36 1.02
N GLU A 94 0.18 -9.97 1.07
CA GLU A 94 -0.64 -10.04 2.28
C GLU A 94 -0.98 -11.51 2.56
N THR A 95 -0.76 -11.94 3.81
CA THR A 95 -1.16 -13.25 4.30
C THR A 95 -2.35 -13.09 5.22
N PHE A 96 -3.40 -13.88 4.99
CA PHE A 96 -4.62 -13.83 5.80
C PHE A 96 -5.30 -15.19 5.86
N THR A 97 -6.05 -15.43 6.93
CA THR A 97 -6.97 -16.56 7.01
C THR A 97 -8.28 -16.22 6.32
N VAL A 98 -8.74 -17.10 5.44
CA VAL A 98 -9.99 -16.95 4.69
C VAL A 98 -11.17 -17.11 5.66
N ARG A 99 -11.98 -16.06 5.81
CA ARG A 99 -13.18 -16.07 6.66
C ARG A 99 -14.41 -16.20 5.79
N GLY A 100 -15.32 -17.09 6.15
CA GLY A 100 -16.64 -17.20 5.53
C GLY A 100 -17.71 -16.43 6.29
N GLU A 101 -18.79 -16.05 5.60
CA GLU A 101 -20.05 -15.71 6.26
C GLU A 101 -20.71 -17.00 6.71
N GLY A 102 -20.39 -17.46 7.92
CA GLY A 102 -20.87 -18.72 8.47
C GLY A 102 -19.88 -19.28 9.48
N GLY A 103 -20.34 -19.54 10.70
CA GLY A 103 -19.52 -19.68 11.90
C GLY A 103 -18.54 -20.87 11.92
N CYS A 104 -17.50 -20.62 12.70
CA CYS A 104 -16.61 -21.53 13.43
C CYS A 104 -15.77 -22.57 12.68
N GLY A 105 -14.48 -22.61 13.04
CA GLY A 105 -13.62 -23.75 12.75
C GLY A 105 -14.13 -25.00 13.47
N CYS A 106 -13.82 -26.15 12.89
CA CYS A 106 -14.22 -27.51 13.26
C CYS A 106 -15.69 -27.89 12.99
N GLY A 107 -15.87 -29.03 12.30
CA GLY A 107 -17.15 -29.71 12.13
C GLY A 107 -17.86 -29.39 10.82
N CYS A 108 -17.80 -30.34 9.88
CA CYS A 108 -18.75 -30.46 8.79
C CYS A 108 -20.17 -30.34 9.37
N SER A 109 -20.88 -29.25 9.06
CA SER A 109 -22.27 -29.09 9.51
C SER A 109 -23.16 -29.89 8.58
N GLU A 110 -23.67 -31.02 9.07
CA GLU A 110 -24.42 -32.02 8.31
C GLU A 110 -25.78 -31.56 7.77
N ASN A 111 -26.26 -30.33 8.03
CA ASN A 111 -27.63 -29.96 7.66
C ASN A 111 -27.81 -28.51 7.18
N GLY A 112 -27.07 -28.13 6.12
CA GLY A 112 -27.33 -26.89 5.38
C GLY A 112 -26.13 -26.43 4.55
N MET A 113 -26.03 -26.90 3.30
CA MET A 113 -24.89 -26.69 2.40
C MET A 113 -24.57 -25.21 2.16
N ARG A 114 -23.72 -24.62 3.01
CA ARG A 114 -22.92 -23.45 2.64
C ARG A 114 -21.66 -23.95 1.95
N SER A 115 -21.30 -23.31 0.83
CA SER A 115 -20.08 -23.62 0.08
C SER A 115 -18.85 -23.61 1.01
N PRO A 116 -17.95 -24.60 0.92
CA PRO A 116 -16.71 -24.62 1.71
C PRO A 116 -15.74 -23.50 1.31
N CYS A 117 -16.04 -22.82 0.21
CA CYS A 117 -15.26 -21.75 -0.36
C CYS A 117 -16.06 -20.45 -0.44
N THR A 118 -15.35 -19.33 -0.36
CA THR A 118 -15.89 -17.97 -0.49
C THR A 118 -15.06 -17.14 -1.47
N ASN A 119 -15.55 -15.96 -1.80
CA ASN A 119 -14.81 -14.96 -2.55
C ASN A 119 -14.14 -13.99 -1.58
N VAL A 120 -12.91 -13.57 -1.88
CA VAL A 120 -12.16 -12.62 -1.05
C VAL A 120 -11.60 -11.50 -1.91
N ASN A 121 -11.65 -10.28 -1.38
CA ASN A 121 -11.12 -9.10 -2.04
C ASN A 121 -9.94 -8.55 -1.23
N LYS A 122 -8.86 -8.19 -1.93
CA LYS A 122 -7.66 -7.58 -1.35
C LYS A 122 -7.22 -6.39 -2.16
N ARG A 123 -6.85 -5.31 -1.48
CA ARG A 123 -6.43 -4.05 -2.09
C ARG A 123 -4.97 -3.80 -1.78
N PHE A 124 -4.17 -3.61 -2.82
CA PHE A 124 -2.76 -3.24 -2.72
C PHE A 124 -2.58 -1.83 -3.26
N SER A 125 -2.00 -0.94 -2.45
CA SER A 125 -1.65 0.42 -2.86
C SER A 125 -0.15 0.52 -3.07
N PHE A 126 0.28 1.01 -4.22
CA PHE A 126 1.69 1.19 -4.57
C PHE A 126 1.99 2.65 -4.89
N ILE A 127 3.14 3.12 -4.43
CA ILE A 127 3.74 4.37 -4.90
C ILE A 127 4.71 3.95 -6.00
N ILE A 128 4.40 4.30 -7.23
CA ILE A 128 5.24 4.03 -8.39
C ILE A 128 6.10 5.28 -8.64
N PRO A 129 7.43 5.18 -8.54
CA PRO A 129 8.29 6.32 -8.83
C PRO A 129 8.15 6.70 -10.31
N THR A 130 8.13 8.00 -10.56
CA THR A 130 8.21 8.55 -11.92
C THR A 130 9.16 9.73 -11.93
N ARG A 131 9.81 9.96 -13.06
CA ARG A 131 10.67 11.14 -13.28
C ARG A 131 9.87 12.30 -13.86
N ASP A 132 8.84 11.99 -14.65
CA ASP A 132 7.90 12.96 -15.22
C ASP A 132 6.46 12.43 -15.10
N LEU A 133 5.54 13.26 -14.62
CA LEU A 133 4.11 12.93 -14.57
C LEU A 133 3.42 13.09 -15.92
N CYS A 134 4.02 13.80 -16.86
CA CYS A 134 3.49 14.01 -18.21
C CYS A 134 3.78 12.82 -19.13
N GLU A 135 4.80 12.01 -18.82
CA GLU A 135 5.14 10.82 -19.63
C GLU A 135 4.16 9.66 -19.40
N SER A 136 3.74 9.01 -20.48
CA SER A 136 2.96 7.77 -20.39
C SER A 136 3.80 6.66 -19.75
N GLN A 137 3.27 5.98 -18.73
CA GLN A 137 3.93 4.83 -18.11
C GLN A 137 3.02 3.61 -18.18
N GLU A 138 3.53 2.54 -18.76
CA GLU A 138 2.81 1.27 -18.88
C GLU A 138 3.35 0.27 -17.86
N VAL A 139 2.45 -0.28 -17.06
CA VAL A 139 2.77 -1.29 -16.04
C VAL A 139 1.84 -2.49 -16.17
N LYS A 140 2.40 -3.67 -15.93
CA LYS A 140 1.69 -4.95 -15.85
C LYS A 140 1.58 -5.38 -14.40
N VAL A 141 0.36 -5.73 -13.99
CA VAL A 141 0.10 -6.32 -12.68
C VAL A 141 0.13 -7.84 -12.79
N LYS A 142 0.91 -8.52 -11.95
CA LYS A 142 0.90 -9.99 -11.80
C LYS A 142 0.45 -10.35 -10.39
N ILE A 143 -0.50 -11.28 -10.28
CA ILE A 143 -0.98 -11.81 -9.01
C ILE A 143 -0.44 -13.23 -8.83
N ILE A 144 0.12 -13.49 -7.66
CA ILE A 144 0.51 -14.84 -7.22
C ILE A 144 -0.25 -15.17 -5.94
N THR A 145 -0.71 -16.40 -5.80
CA THR A 145 -1.42 -16.86 -4.61
C THR A 145 -0.85 -18.19 -4.15
N ASN A 146 -0.78 -18.39 -2.84
CA ASN A 146 -0.31 -19.65 -2.27
C ASN A 146 -1.01 -19.91 -0.93
N TYR A 147 -1.48 -21.14 -0.72
CA TYR A 147 -1.92 -21.58 0.61
C TYR A 147 -0.69 -21.89 1.45
N THR A 148 -0.41 -21.06 2.44
CA THR A 148 0.82 -21.13 3.24
C THR A 148 0.74 -22.13 4.39
N ARG A 149 -0.46 -22.63 4.71
CA ARG A 149 -0.67 -23.79 5.57
C ARG A 149 -1.52 -24.83 4.84
N PRO A 150 -0.89 -25.64 3.97
CA PRO A 150 -1.58 -26.73 3.30
C PRO A 150 -1.88 -27.92 4.23
N CYS A 151 -1.17 -28.02 5.37
CA CYS A 151 -1.24 -29.10 6.35
C CYS A 151 -2.06 -28.69 7.59
#